data_AF-A0A239KUA8-F1
#
_entry.id   AF-A0A239KUA8-F1
#
_cell.length_a   1.000
_cell.length_b   1.000
_cell.length_c   1.000
_cell.angle_alpha   90.00
_cell.angle_beta   90.00
_cell.angle_gamma   90.00
#
_symmetry.space_group_name_H-M   'P 1'
#
loop_
_entity.id
_entity.type
_entity.pdbx_description
1 polymer ?
#
loop_
_entity_poly.entity_id
_entity_poly.type
_entity_poly.pdbx_seq_one_letter_code
_entity_poly.pdbx_strand_id
1 'polypeptide(L)'
;MRIPKVGWVRFHWSRPVEQAKSFRVSRDAAGRWHVAFAVIPQPIPGPGTGEIVGVDRGVTVSAALSTGDLLVVPLLSAAEKKRLVRLRRTLARAKRGSKRRGKTKTAIAKLKAREGDRRKDWVEKTSTDLVRRFDVIAVEDLKISNMTRSARGTLEVPGTNVRQKAGLNQGILANGWGQLVTRTEHKAPGRVQMVDPRYTSQTCNACGHIARESRESQALFRCVACEHRDHAARTPSSTS
;
A
#
# COMPACT_ATOMS: atom_id res chain seq x y z
N MET A 1 12.90 -28.87 9.00
CA MET A 1 11.66 -28.83 9.82
C MET A 1 10.82 -30.04 9.48
N ARG A 2 10.17 -30.67 10.48
CA ARG A 2 9.26 -31.79 10.24
C ARG A 2 7.85 -31.27 9.96
N ILE A 3 7.31 -31.58 8.78
CA ILE A 3 5.94 -31.24 8.38
C ILE A 3 5.06 -32.48 8.62
N PRO A 4 3.92 -32.36 9.33
CA PRO A 4 3.00 -33.48 9.51
C PRO A 4 2.62 -34.12 8.17
N LYS A 5 2.60 -35.46 8.11
CA LYS A 5 2.28 -36.28 6.91
C LYS A 5 3.27 -36.17 5.73
N VAL A 6 4.22 -35.24 5.75
CA VAL A 6 5.23 -35.07 4.68
C VAL A 6 6.62 -35.53 5.14
N GLY A 7 6.94 -35.38 6.43
CA GLY A 7 8.24 -35.73 6.98
C GLY A 7 9.20 -34.54 7.05
N TRP A 8 10.50 -34.82 7.01
CA TRP A 8 11.54 -33.80 7.11
C TRP A 8 11.71 -33.04 5.79
N VAL A 9 11.53 -31.71 5.86
CA VAL A 9 11.69 -30.82 4.71
C VAL A 9 12.76 -29.78 5.00
N ARG A 10 13.65 -29.60 4.02
CA ARG A 10 14.64 -28.53 3.96
C ARG A 10 13.99 -27.29 3.37
N PHE A 11 14.27 -26.13 3.96
CA PHE A 11 13.83 -24.84 3.46
C PHE A 11 14.91 -23.80 3.76
N HIS A 12 14.83 -22.66 3.08
CA HIS A 12 15.76 -21.55 3.26
C HIS A 12 15.16 -20.53 4.23
N TRP A 13 15.93 -20.10 5.22
CA TRP A 13 15.54 -19.04 6.14
C TRP A 13 15.67 -17.68 5.46
N SER A 14 14.58 -16.95 5.35
CA SER A 14 14.61 -15.56 4.86
C SER A 14 15.08 -14.57 5.93
N ARG A 15 14.97 -14.93 7.20
CA ARG A 15 15.45 -14.18 8.36
C ARG A 15 15.55 -15.10 9.59
N PRO A 16 16.27 -14.69 10.64
CA PRO A 16 16.14 -15.29 11.96
C PRO A 16 14.70 -15.16 12.47
N VAL A 17 14.21 -16.22 13.11
CA VAL A 17 12.89 -16.27 13.73
C VAL A 17 13.08 -16.78 15.14
N GLU A 18 12.47 -16.09 16.10
CA GLU A 18 12.40 -16.54 17.50
C GLU A 18 11.62 -17.87 17.61
N GLN A 19 11.54 -18.41 18.82
CA GLN A 19 10.85 -19.67 19.03
C GLN A 19 9.35 -19.56 18.70
N ALA A 20 8.92 -20.26 17.65
CA ALA A 20 7.55 -20.28 17.17
C ALA A 20 6.83 -21.57 17.59
N LYS A 21 5.63 -21.45 18.17
CA LYS A 21 4.81 -22.61 18.57
C LYS A 21 4.07 -23.25 17.38
N SER A 22 3.84 -22.49 16.31
CA SER A 22 3.15 -22.98 15.12
C SER A 22 3.71 -22.36 13.86
N PHE A 23 3.49 -23.07 12.75
CA PHE A 23 3.84 -22.61 11.42
C PHE A 23 2.72 -22.96 10.44
N ARG A 24 2.62 -22.17 9.37
CA ARG A 24 1.75 -22.43 8.23
C ARG A 24 2.60 -22.61 6.99
N VAL A 25 2.39 -23.72 6.29
CA VAL A 25 2.95 -23.95 4.96
C VAL A 25 1.91 -23.52 3.93
N SER A 26 2.30 -22.69 2.97
CA SER A 26 1.41 -22.24 1.90
C SER A 26 2.13 -22.26 0.57
N ARG A 27 1.37 -22.38 -0.52
CA ARG A 27 1.86 -22.23 -1.88
C ARG A 27 1.09 -21.11 -2.57
N ASP A 28 1.81 -20.13 -3.09
CA ASP A 28 1.18 -19.04 -3.83
C ASP A 28 0.87 -19.41 -5.29
N ALA A 29 0.09 -18.57 -5.97
CA ALA A 29 -0.29 -18.79 -7.37
C ALA A 29 0.91 -18.71 -8.35
N ALA A 30 2.04 -18.15 -7.93
CA ALA A 30 3.30 -18.17 -8.69
C ALA A 30 4.03 -19.51 -8.56
N GLY A 31 3.55 -20.39 -7.67
CA GLY A 31 4.06 -21.72 -7.43
C GLY A 31 5.12 -21.78 -6.33
N ARG A 32 5.35 -20.69 -5.60
CA ARG A 32 6.36 -20.61 -4.53
C ARG A 32 5.79 -21.16 -3.23
N TRP A 33 6.59 -21.95 -2.52
CA TRP A 33 6.26 -22.43 -1.18
C TRP A 33 6.80 -21.47 -0.13
N HIS A 34 5.98 -21.21 0.88
CA HIS A 34 6.32 -20.35 2.01
C HIS A 34 6.04 -21.08 3.31
N VAL A 35 6.90 -20.87 4.30
CA VAL A 35 6.67 -21.28 5.68
C VAL A 35 6.58 -20.00 6.51
N ALA A 36 5.41 -19.75 7.10
CA ALA A 36 5.17 -18.61 7.97
C ALA A 36 5.09 -19.09 9.41
N PHE A 37 5.97 -18.57 10.26
CA PHE A 37 6.00 -18.87 11.69
C PHE A 37 5.16 -17.84 12.46
N ALA A 38 4.35 -18.30 13.39
CA ALA A 38 3.54 -17.44 14.25
C ALA A 38 4.40 -16.95 15.42
N VAL A 39 4.90 -15.72 15.30
CA VAL A 39 5.69 -15.03 16.33
C VAL A 39 5.18 -13.60 16.44
N ILE A 40 4.91 -13.17 17.68
CA ILE A 40 4.60 -11.78 18.01
C ILE A 40 5.92 -11.13 18.45
N PRO A 41 6.56 -10.29 17.61
CA PRO A 41 7.79 -9.63 17.99
C PRO A 41 7.52 -8.56 19.06
N GLN A 42 8.55 -8.21 19.82
CA GLN A 42 8.46 -7.07 20.73
C GLN A 42 8.26 -5.76 19.96
N PRO A 43 7.48 -4.80 20.49
CA PRO A 43 7.37 -3.47 19.92
C PRO A 43 8.73 -2.77 19.81
N ILE A 44 8.84 -1.89 18.82
CA ILE A 44 9.97 -0.98 18.68
C ILE A 44 9.73 0.21 19.62
N PRO A 45 10.62 0.49 20.57
CA PRO A 45 10.48 1.63 21.46
C PRO A 45 10.50 2.95 20.67
N GLY A 46 9.84 3.98 21.22
CA GLY A 46 9.91 5.33 20.66
C GLY A 46 11.29 5.95 20.78
N PRO A 47 11.64 6.90 19.91
CA PRO A 47 12.87 7.67 20.05
C PRO A 47 12.89 8.58 21.29
N GLY A 48 11.72 8.89 21.88
CA GLY A 48 11.64 9.73 23.08
C GLY A 48 11.89 11.22 22.82
N THR A 49 11.76 11.67 21.58
CA THR A 49 11.95 13.06 21.15
C THR A 49 10.67 13.90 21.28
N GLY A 50 9.51 13.27 21.41
CA GLY A 50 8.19 13.91 21.36
C GLY A 50 7.75 14.29 19.95
N GLU A 51 8.52 13.93 18.92
CA GLU A 51 8.22 14.33 17.54
C GLU A 51 6.98 13.61 16.99
N ILE A 52 6.17 14.37 16.25
CA ILE A 52 4.93 13.92 15.62
C ILE A 52 5.07 14.04 14.11
N VAL A 53 4.68 13.00 13.38
CA VAL A 53 4.61 13.05 11.91
C VAL A 53 3.20 12.76 11.42
N GLY A 54 2.69 13.60 10.52
CA GLY A 54 1.50 13.34 9.73
C GLY A 54 1.86 12.55 8.48
N VAL A 55 1.05 11.55 8.13
CA VAL A 55 1.24 10.70 6.94
C VAL A 55 0.00 10.74 6.06
N ASP A 56 0.07 11.53 4.99
CA ASP A 56 -0.93 11.53 3.93
C ASP A 56 -0.65 10.41 2.92
N ARG A 57 -1.68 9.67 2.49
CA ARG A 57 -1.52 8.50 1.62
C ARG A 57 -2.19 8.75 0.29
N GLY A 58 -1.40 8.73 -0.78
CA GLY A 58 -1.83 8.99 -2.16
C GLY A 58 -1.59 7.83 -3.13
N VAL A 59 -2.11 7.96 -4.35
CA VAL A 59 -1.88 6.97 -5.43
C VAL A 59 -0.69 7.31 -6.32
N THR A 60 -0.26 8.58 -6.33
CA THR A 60 0.94 9.07 -7.02
C THR A 60 2.15 9.05 -6.09
N VAL A 61 1.99 9.61 -4.88
CA VAL A 61 2.92 9.48 -3.76
C VAL A 61 2.27 8.55 -2.75
N SER A 62 2.92 7.45 -2.39
CA SER A 62 2.32 6.41 -1.54
C SER A 62 2.14 6.87 -0.10
N ALA A 63 3.10 7.65 0.42
CA ALA A 63 3.04 8.32 1.70
C ALA A 63 3.81 9.65 1.62
N ALA A 64 3.14 10.77 1.88
CA ALA A 64 3.75 12.08 2.04
C ALA A 64 3.78 12.41 3.53
N LEU A 65 4.97 12.73 4.05
CA LEU A 65 5.15 13.05 5.46
C LEU A 65 5.02 14.56 5.68
N SER A 66 4.55 14.97 6.85
CA SER A 66 4.53 16.39 7.24
C SER A 66 5.92 17.03 7.34
N THR A 67 6.98 16.22 7.35
CA THR A 67 8.39 16.65 7.24
C THR A 67 8.78 17.08 5.82
N GLY A 68 7.95 16.79 4.82
CA GLY A 68 8.22 17.04 3.40
C GLY A 68 8.71 15.81 2.63
N ASP A 69 8.98 14.68 3.29
CA ASP A 69 9.42 13.45 2.63
C ASP A 69 8.31 12.86 1.75
N LEU A 70 8.63 12.53 0.49
CA LEU A 70 7.71 11.89 -0.45
C LEU A 70 8.14 10.44 -0.73
N LEU A 71 7.39 9.48 -0.20
CA LEU A 71 7.71 8.07 -0.27
C LEU A 71 6.83 7.36 -1.30
N VAL A 72 7.47 6.65 -2.23
CA VAL A 72 6.78 5.96 -3.34
C VAL A 72 7.11 4.49 -3.35
N VAL A 73 6.07 3.65 -3.37
CA VAL A 73 6.22 2.20 -3.51
C VAL A 73 6.74 1.85 -4.92
N PRO A 74 7.72 0.94 -5.06
CA PRO A 74 8.19 0.51 -6.36
C PRO A 74 7.15 -0.39 -7.06
N LEU A 75 6.33 0.22 -7.91
CA LEU A 75 5.31 -0.47 -8.72
C LEU A 75 5.94 -1.25 -9.90
N LEU A 76 5.09 -1.90 -10.71
CA LEU A 76 5.53 -2.51 -11.96
C LEU A 76 6.13 -1.47 -12.91
N SER A 77 7.28 -1.78 -13.50
CA SER A 77 7.89 -0.92 -14.52
C SER A 77 7.02 -0.82 -15.79
N ALA A 78 7.29 0.15 -16.67
CA ALA A 78 6.58 0.28 -17.94
C ALA A 78 6.66 -1.00 -18.79
N ALA A 79 7.83 -1.65 -18.82
CA ALA A 79 8.03 -2.93 -19.51
C ALA A 79 7.22 -4.07 -18.86
N GLU A 80 7.20 -4.13 -17.53
CA GLU A 80 6.40 -5.13 -16.79
C GLU A 80 4.89 -4.91 -17.00
N LYS A 81 4.41 -3.66 -17.02
CA LYS A 81 3.01 -3.32 -17.34
C LYS A 81 2.64 -3.75 -18.76
N LYS A 82 3.48 -3.43 -19.77
CA LYS A 82 3.29 -3.89 -21.16
C LYS A 82 3.24 -5.41 -21.25
N ARG A 83 4.15 -6.10 -20.55
CA ARG A 83 4.18 -7.57 -20.47
C ARG A 83 2.89 -8.13 -19.84
N LEU A 84 2.41 -7.54 -18.75
CA LEU A 84 1.16 -7.95 -18.09
C LEU A 84 -0.04 -7.85 -19.04
N VAL A 85 -0.15 -6.75 -19.79
CA VAL A 85 -1.21 -6.56 -20.79
C VAL A 85 -1.13 -7.61 -21.88
N ARG A 86 0.06 -7.88 -22.43
CA ARG A 86 0.26 -8.96 -23.42
C ARG A 86 -0.17 -10.31 -22.89
N LEU A 87 0.26 -10.67 -21.67
CA LEU A 87 -0.11 -11.94 -21.05
C LEU A 87 -1.62 -12.05 -20.83
N ARG A 88 -2.29 -10.98 -20.37
CA ARG A 88 -3.75 -10.95 -20.22
C ARG A 88 -4.49 -11.15 -21.56
N ARG A 89 -4.02 -10.53 -22.64
CA ARG A 89 -4.56 -10.73 -23.99
C ARG A 89 -4.36 -12.17 -24.47
N THR A 90 -3.16 -12.73 -24.30
CA THR A 90 -2.88 -14.14 -24.61
C THR A 90 -3.76 -15.08 -23.78
N LEU A 91 -4.01 -14.75 -22.51
CA LEU A 91 -4.84 -15.54 -21.62
C LEU A 91 -6.30 -15.60 -22.09
N ALA A 92 -6.85 -14.46 -22.52
CA ALA A 92 -8.23 -14.34 -22.98
C ALA A 92 -8.49 -15.16 -24.26
N ARG A 93 -7.49 -15.24 -25.15
CA ARG A 93 -7.58 -15.99 -26.41
C ARG A 93 -7.26 -17.49 -26.26
N ALA A 94 -6.73 -17.93 -25.12
CA ALA A 94 -6.29 -19.30 -24.95
C ALA A 94 -7.45 -20.24 -24.60
N LYS A 95 -7.52 -21.41 -25.28
CA LYS A 95 -8.50 -22.47 -24.99
C LYS A 95 -8.49 -22.84 -23.50
N ARG A 96 -9.67 -22.89 -22.88
CA ARG A 96 -9.86 -23.30 -21.47
C ARG A 96 -9.26 -24.70 -21.27
N GLY A 97 -8.56 -24.89 -20.15
CA GLY A 97 -7.88 -26.16 -19.83
C GLY A 97 -6.56 -26.43 -20.56
N SER A 98 -6.20 -25.67 -21.61
CA SER A 98 -4.95 -25.95 -22.35
C SER A 98 -3.67 -25.72 -21.52
N LYS A 99 -2.62 -26.50 -21.80
CA LYS A 99 -1.29 -26.35 -21.19
C LYS A 99 -0.75 -24.92 -21.35
N ARG A 100 -0.94 -24.32 -22.53
CA ARG A 100 -0.55 -22.92 -22.81
C ARG A 100 -1.28 -21.92 -21.91
N ARG A 101 -2.59 -22.11 -21.68
CA ARG A 101 -3.37 -21.28 -20.76
C ARG A 101 -2.83 -21.36 -19.34
N GLY A 102 -2.47 -22.56 -18.88
CA GLY A 102 -1.80 -22.78 -17.59
C GLY A 102 -0.51 -21.99 -17.46
N LYS A 103 0.41 -22.14 -18.44
CA LYS A 103 1.69 -21.39 -18.47
C LYS A 103 1.48 -19.87 -18.40
N THR A 104 0.50 -19.33 -19.15
CA THR A 104 0.18 -17.90 -19.13
C THR A 104 -0.37 -17.45 -17.78
N LYS A 105 -1.24 -18.24 -17.11
CA LYS A 105 -1.71 -17.94 -15.75
C LYS A 105 -0.53 -17.84 -14.78
N THR A 106 0.37 -18.82 -14.80
CA THR A 106 1.56 -18.83 -13.93
C THR A 106 2.46 -17.63 -14.21
N ALA A 107 2.67 -17.24 -15.46
CA ALA A 107 3.46 -16.06 -15.81
C ALA A 107 2.85 -14.75 -15.26
N ILE A 108 1.53 -14.60 -15.33
CA ILE A 108 0.81 -13.47 -14.71
C ILE A 108 0.98 -13.50 -13.19
N ALA A 109 0.79 -14.68 -12.58
CA ALA A 109 0.91 -14.84 -11.14
C ALA A 109 2.31 -14.50 -10.63
N LYS A 110 3.38 -14.92 -11.35
CA LYS A 110 4.77 -14.55 -11.02
C LYS A 110 5.01 -13.04 -11.05
N LEU A 111 4.44 -12.33 -12.04
CA LEU A 111 4.58 -10.88 -12.12
C LEU A 111 3.82 -10.17 -10.99
N LYS A 112 2.61 -10.65 -10.66
CA LYS A 112 1.82 -10.11 -9.54
C LYS A 112 2.41 -10.43 -8.17
N ALA A 113 3.04 -11.61 -8.03
CA ALA A 113 3.80 -11.96 -6.84
C ALA A 113 4.95 -10.98 -6.62
N ARG A 114 5.73 -10.68 -7.67
CA ARG A 114 6.82 -9.67 -7.60
C ARG A 114 6.33 -8.28 -7.20
N GLU A 115 5.22 -7.81 -7.78
CA GLU A 115 4.60 -6.53 -7.38
C GLU A 115 4.20 -6.55 -5.90
N GLY A 116 3.61 -7.65 -5.43
CA GLY A 116 3.27 -7.85 -4.02
C GLY A 116 4.47 -7.87 -3.10
N ASP A 117 5.56 -8.55 -3.48
CA ASP A 117 6.79 -8.63 -2.69
C ASP A 117 7.45 -7.25 -2.56
N ARG A 118 7.53 -6.50 -3.67
CA ARG A 118 8.05 -5.11 -3.68
C ARG A 118 7.27 -4.20 -2.75
N ARG A 119 5.92 -4.27 -2.82
CA ARG A 119 5.06 -3.50 -1.91
C ARG A 119 5.28 -3.92 -0.46
N LYS A 120 5.37 -5.21 -0.17
CA LYS A 120 5.59 -5.71 1.19
C LYS A 120 6.93 -5.23 1.74
N ASP A 121 8.01 -5.35 0.97
CA ASP A 121 9.35 -4.89 1.36
C ASP A 121 9.36 -3.38 1.66
N TRP A 122 8.76 -2.58 0.77
CA TRP A 122 8.62 -1.14 0.99
C TRP A 122 7.82 -0.84 2.26
N VAL A 123 6.65 -1.47 2.46
CA VAL A 123 5.84 -1.29 3.68
C VAL A 123 6.65 -1.63 4.92
N GLU A 124 7.38 -2.75 4.94
CA GLU A 124 8.17 -3.14 6.10
C GLU A 124 9.27 -2.13 6.40
N LYS A 125 9.98 -1.62 5.38
CA LYS A 125 11.03 -0.62 5.56
C LYS A 125 10.47 0.71 6.03
N THR A 126 9.46 1.24 5.34
CA THR A 126 8.84 2.52 5.66
C THR A 126 8.19 2.53 7.04
N SER A 127 7.42 1.49 7.40
CA SER A 127 6.85 1.42 8.75
C SER A 127 7.92 1.31 9.85
N THR A 128 9.06 0.64 9.57
CA THR A 128 10.17 0.58 10.53
C THR A 128 10.89 1.92 10.67
N ASP A 129 11.07 2.64 9.57
CA ASP A 129 11.67 3.98 9.57
C ASP A 129 10.83 4.97 10.37
N LEU A 130 9.51 5.02 10.11
CA LEU A 130 8.58 5.90 10.81
C LEU A 130 8.61 5.69 12.33
N VAL A 131 8.49 4.44 12.79
CA VAL A 131 8.46 4.15 14.24
C VAL A 131 9.79 4.35 14.94
N ARG A 132 10.91 4.41 14.20
CA ARG A 132 12.22 4.76 14.76
C ARG A 132 12.43 6.26 14.86
N ARG A 133 11.78 7.04 13.99
CA ARG A 133 11.97 8.49 13.88
C ARG A 133 11.01 9.32 14.73
N PHE A 134 9.75 8.89 14.89
CA PHE A 134 8.71 9.76 15.45
C PHE A 134 7.92 9.07 16.54
N ASP A 135 7.78 9.68 17.72
CA ASP A 135 7.01 9.12 18.83
C ASP A 135 5.52 8.97 18.52
N VAL A 136 4.95 9.88 17.73
CA VAL A 136 3.55 9.83 17.29
C VAL A 136 3.45 9.86 15.77
N ILE A 137 2.65 8.95 15.21
CA ILE A 137 2.43 8.84 13.77
C ILE A 137 0.94 9.04 13.50
N ALA A 138 0.58 10.24 13.04
CA ALA A 138 -0.79 10.56 12.67
C ALA A 138 -1.07 10.12 11.23
N VAL A 139 -2.15 9.37 11.02
CA VAL A 139 -2.60 8.88 9.72
C VAL A 139 -4.09 9.12 9.57
N GLU A 140 -4.56 9.43 8.37
CA GLU A 140 -5.99 9.58 8.14
C GLU A 140 -6.77 8.27 8.36
N ASP A 141 -7.97 8.32 8.97
CA ASP A 141 -8.90 7.19 9.10
C ASP A 141 -9.68 6.95 7.80
N LEU A 142 -8.95 6.66 6.73
CA LEU A 142 -9.54 6.34 5.44
C LEU A 142 -10.26 4.99 5.51
N LYS A 143 -11.55 4.98 5.14
CA LYS A 143 -12.33 3.74 4.99
C LYS A 143 -11.96 3.00 3.72
N ILE A 144 -10.74 2.45 3.67
CA ILE A 144 -10.11 1.85 2.47
C ILE A 144 -10.99 0.74 1.87
N SER A 145 -11.65 -0.08 2.68
CA SER A 145 -12.57 -1.12 2.20
C SER A 145 -13.73 -0.54 1.37
N ASN A 146 -14.31 0.57 1.82
CA ASN A 146 -15.34 1.30 1.08
C ASN A 146 -14.75 2.00 -0.16
N MET A 147 -13.59 2.63 -0.02
CA MET A 147 -12.91 3.30 -1.13
C MET A 147 -12.45 2.35 -2.23
N THR A 148 -12.21 1.07 -1.92
CA THR A 148 -11.81 0.05 -2.90
C THR A 148 -12.95 -0.84 -3.36
N ARG A 149 -14.19 -0.54 -2.94
CA ARG A 149 -15.39 -1.24 -3.41
C ARG A 149 -15.54 -1.05 -4.92
N SER A 150 -15.96 -2.12 -5.59
CA SER A 150 -16.24 -2.09 -7.02
C SER A 150 -17.44 -1.18 -7.31
N ALA A 151 -17.35 -0.35 -8.35
CA ALA A 151 -18.51 0.36 -8.90
C ALA A 151 -19.29 -0.48 -9.93
N ARG A 152 -18.91 -1.75 -10.14
CA ARG A 152 -19.67 -2.66 -11.03
C ARG A 152 -21.08 -2.84 -10.46
N GLY A 153 -22.08 -2.48 -11.25
CA GLY A 153 -23.49 -2.78 -10.99
C GLY A 153 -23.92 -4.15 -11.52
N THR A 154 -25.22 -4.38 -11.56
CA THR A 154 -25.85 -5.59 -12.12
C THR A 154 -26.17 -5.40 -13.60
N LEU A 155 -26.81 -6.39 -14.24
CA LEU A 155 -27.34 -6.25 -15.60
C LEU A 155 -28.51 -5.26 -15.65
N GLU A 156 -29.36 -5.26 -14.62
CA GLU A 156 -30.53 -4.40 -14.51
C GLU A 156 -30.16 -2.96 -14.13
N VAL A 157 -29.16 -2.79 -13.25
CA VAL A 157 -28.63 -1.49 -12.84
C VAL A 157 -27.13 -1.43 -13.10
N PRO A 158 -26.71 -1.07 -14.33
CA PRO A 158 -25.31 -0.98 -14.69
C PRO A 158 -24.58 0.08 -13.85
N GLY A 159 -23.33 -0.22 -13.50
CA GLY A 159 -22.47 0.71 -12.80
C GLY A 159 -21.94 1.82 -13.72
N THR A 160 -21.73 3.02 -13.17
CA THR A 160 -21.10 4.15 -13.87
C THR A 160 -19.60 4.23 -13.55
N ASN A 161 -18.80 4.77 -14.49
CA ASN A 161 -17.36 5.00 -14.31
C ASN A 161 -16.56 3.77 -13.83
N VAL A 162 -17.03 2.55 -14.11
CA VAL A 162 -16.49 1.29 -13.56
C VAL A 162 -15.00 1.14 -13.87
N ARG A 163 -14.57 1.50 -15.08
CA ARG A 163 -13.16 1.42 -15.49
C ARG A 163 -12.28 2.40 -14.72
N GLN A 164 -12.71 3.66 -14.57
CA GLN A 164 -11.98 4.66 -13.80
C GLN A 164 -11.89 4.25 -12.34
N LYS A 165 -13.01 3.82 -11.74
CA LYS A 165 -13.04 3.31 -10.36
C LYS A 165 -12.13 2.10 -10.18
N ALA A 166 -12.15 1.15 -11.11
CA ALA A 166 -11.25 -0.01 -11.05
C ALA A 166 -9.77 0.44 -11.12
N GLY A 167 -9.44 1.44 -11.92
CA GLY A 167 -8.11 2.04 -11.97
C GLY A 167 -7.69 2.65 -10.62
N LEU A 168 -8.56 3.47 -10.02
CA LEU A 168 -8.31 4.05 -8.70
C LEU A 168 -8.16 2.98 -7.61
N ASN A 169 -9.06 1.99 -7.59
CA ASN A 169 -8.99 0.88 -6.62
C ASN A 169 -7.68 0.11 -6.76
N GLN A 170 -7.22 -0.15 -8.00
CA GLN A 170 -5.91 -0.76 -8.23
C GLN A 170 -4.78 0.12 -7.72
N GLY A 171 -4.84 1.44 -7.94
CA GLY A 171 -3.87 2.41 -7.42
C GLY A 171 -3.77 2.37 -5.90
N ILE A 172 -4.89 2.48 -5.19
CA ILE A 172 -4.95 2.44 -3.71
C ILE A 172 -4.35 1.13 -3.18
N LEU A 173 -4.77 -0.02 -3.72
CA LEU A 173 -4.27 -1.33 -3.30
C LEU A 173 -2.79 -1.53 -3.63
N ALA A 174 -2.33 -0.99 -4.76
CA ALA A 174 -0.93 -1.07 -5.17
C ALA A 174 -0.01 -0.22 -4.30
N ASN A 175 -0.51 0.90 -3.76
CA ASN A 175 0.22 1.80 -2.86
C ASN A 175 0.24 1.36 -1.39
N GLY A 176 -0.44 0.26 -1.02
CA GLY A 176 -0.25 -0.37 0.28
C GLY A 176 -0.79 0.42 1.48
N TRP A 177 -1.74 1.35 1.27
CA TRP A 177 -2.24 2.27 2.30
C TRP A 177 -2.61 1.60 3.62
N GLY A 178 -3.39 0.52 3.55
CA GLY A 178 -3.82 -0.22 4.74
C GLY A 178 -2.68 -1.03 5.35
N GLN A 179 -1.84 -1.64 4.51
CA GLN A 179 -0.70 -2.43 5.00
C GLN A 179 0.31 -1.56 5.73
N LEU A 180 0.56 -0.33 5.25
CA LEU A 180 1.46 0.60 5.93
C LEU A 180 0.97 0.86 7.35
N VAL A 181 -0.28 1.27 7.52
CA VAL A 181 -0.87 1.57 8.85
C VAL A 181 -0.88 0.34 9.75
N THR A 182 -1.37 -0.81 9.26
CA THR A 182 -1.37 -2.05 10.05
C THR A 182 0.04 -2.45 10.49
N ARG A 183 1.04 -2.33 9.62
CA ARG A 183 2.41 -2.72 9.96
C ARG A 183 3.11 -1.72 10.87
N THR A 184 2.79 -0.43 10.77
CA THR A 184 3.24 0.58 11.74
C THR A 184 2.66 0.28 13.12
N GLU A 185 1.34 0.03 13.21
CA GLU A 185 0.69 -0.29 14.49
C GLU A 185 1.24 -1.58 15.11
N HIS A 186 1.48 -2.63 14.31
CA HIS A 186 2.09 -3.87 14.82
C HIS A 186 3.51 -3.66 15.37
N LYS A 187 4.24 -2.64 14.90
CA LYS A 187 5.61 -2.34 15.34
C LYS A 187 5.64 -1.37 16.51
N ALA A 188 4.67 -0.47 16.60
CA ALA A 188 4.59 0.53 17.65
C ALA A 188 3.12 0.68 18.12
N PRO A 189 2.58 -0.34 18.83
CA PRO A 189 1.20 -0.29 19.30
C PRO A 189 0.94 0.96 20.12
N GLY A 190 -0.17 1.65 19.86
CA GLY A 190 -0.57 2.87 20.57
C GLY A 190 0.14 4.15 20.14
N ARG A 191 1.08 4.09 19.18
CA ARG A 191 1.75 5.29 18.62
C ARG A 191 1.14 5.77 17.31
N VAL A 192 0.26 4.99 16.69
CA VAL A 192 -0.47 5.41 15.50
C VAL A 192 -1.78 6.09 15.90
N GLN A 193 -1.94 7.36 15.55
CA GLN A 193 -3.16 8.10 15.79
C GLN A 193 -3.97 8.22 14.50
N MET A 194 -5.21 7.77 14.55
CA MET A 194 -6.15 7.89 13.44
C MET A 194 -6.83 9.26 13.50
N VAL A 195 -6.64 10.06 12.46
CA VAL A 195 -7.24 11.41 12.34
C VAL A 195 -8.44 11.33 11.41
N ASP A 196 -9.57 11.96 11.78
CA ASP A 196 -10.73 12.04 10.89
C ASP A 196 -10.31 12.78 9.61
N PRO A 197 -10.41 12.17 8.41
CA PRO A 197 -10.08 12.83 7.15
C PRO A 197 -11.05 13.96 6.77
N ARG A 198 -12.18 14.11 7.47
CA ARG A 198 -13.15 15.17 7.16
C ARG A 198 -12.52 16.53 7.40
N TYR A 199 -12.60 17.38 6.38
CA TYR A 199 -12.13 18.75 6.38
C TYR A 199 -10.61 18.93 6.55
N THR A 200 -9.79 17.88 6.70
CA THR A 200 -8.32 18.00 6.79
C THR A 200 -7.74 18.67 5.54
N SER A 201 -8.30 18.38 4.37
CA SER A 201 -7.93 19.02 3.10
C SER A 201 -8.50 20.43 2.90
N GLN A 202 -9.38 20.89 3.80
CA GLN A 202 -10.08 22.19 3.75
C GLN A 202 -9.71 23.09 4.94
N THR A 203 -9.01 22.54 5.94
CA THR A 203 -8.56 23.22 7.14
C THR A 203 -7.19 23.83 6.87
N CYS A 204 -7.06 25.13 7.06
CA CYS A 204 -5.77 25.79 6.96
C CYS A 204 -4.85 25.38 8.11
N ASN A 205 -3.64 24.91 7.80
CA ASN A 205 -2.65 24.57 8.82
C ASN A 205 -2.11 25.80 9.59
N ALA A 206 -2.16 26.99 8.97
CA ALA A 206 -1.67 28.22 9.60
C ALA A 206 -2.68 28.86 10.57
N CYS A 207 -3.99 28.81 10.26
CA CYS A 207 -5.01 29.54 11.02
C CYS A 207 -6.22 28.71 11.46
N GLY A 208 -6.29 27.43 11.09
CA GLY A 208 -7.41 26.53 11.45
C GLY A 208 -8.73 26.81 10.73
N HIS A 209 -8.81 27.81 9.86
CA HIS A 209 -10.04 28.11 9.11
C HIS A 209 -10.40 26.96 8.16
N ILE A 210 -11.67 26.52 8.22
CA ILE A 210 -12.21 25.45 7.38
C ILE A 210 -13.08 26.08 6.30
N ALA A 211 -12.63 26.00 5.04
CA ALA A 211 -13.41 26.46 3.90
C ALA A 211 -13.17 25.57 2.68
N ARG A 212 -14.25 25.15 2.02
CA ARG A 212 -14.18 24.31 0.83
C ARG A 212 -13.45 25.02 -0.31
N GLU A 213 -13.67 26.33 -0.41
CA GLU A 213 -13.05 27.25 -1.36
C GLU A 213 -11.54 27.33 -1.17
N SER A 214 -11.04 27.01 0.03
CA SER A 214 -9.60 26.99 0.28
C SER A 214 -8.89 25.86 -0.46
N ARG A 215 -9.63 24.87 -0.97
CA ARG A 215 -9.10 23.79 -1.82
C ARG A 215 -9.50 24.01 -3.27
N GLU A 216 -8.72 24.83 -3.97
CA GLU A 216 -8.92 25.14 -5.39
C GLU A 216 -8.83 23.90 -6.29
N SER A 217 -7.94 22.95 -5.96
CA SER A 217 -7.81 21.68 -6.69
C SER A 217 -7.20 20.57 -5.83
N GLN A 218 -7.02 19.38 -6.38
CA GLN A 218 -6.30 18.31 -5.68
C GLN A 218 -4.82 18.67 -5.39
N ALA A 219 -4.22 19.62 -6.11
CA ALA A 219 -2.81 20.00 -5.96
C ALA A 219 -2.58 21.36 -5.28
N LEU A 220 -3.61 22.20 -5.19
CA LEU A 220 -3.51 23.58 -4.73
C LEU A 220 -4.45 23.83 -3.56
N PHE A 221 -3.88 24.33 -2.47
CA PHE A 221 -4.60 24.87 -1.33
C PHE A 221 -4.19 26.33 -1.14
N ARG A 222 -5.17 27.21 -0.98
CA ARG A 222 -5.00 28.61 -0.59
C ARG A 222 -6.07 28.94 0.44
N CYS A 223 -5.67 29.24 1.67
CA CYS A 223 -6.64 29.63 2.69
C CYS A 223 -7.32 30.95 2.32
N VAL A 224 -8.65 30.97 2.31
CA VAL A 224 -9.42 32.21 2.04
C VAL A 224 -9.40 33.22 3.19
N ALA A 225 -9.00 32.79 4.40
CA ALA A 225 -8.96 33.64 5.59
C ALA A 225 -7.59 34.26 5.88
N CYS A 226 -6.49 33.58 5.53
CA CYS A 226 -5.13 34.05 5.82
C CYS A 226 -4.15 33.93 4.64
N GLU A 227 -4.65 33.56 3.45
CA GLU A 227 -3.88 33.43 2.21
C GLU A 227 -2.77 32.36 2.20
N HIS A 228 -2.58 31.60 3.28
CA HIS A 228 -1.60 30.51 3.37
C HIS A 228 -1.74 29.53 2.21
N ARG A 229 -0.61 29.15 1.59
CA ARG A 229 -0.55 28.25 0.44
C ARG A 229 0.23 27.00 0.78
N ASP A 230 -0.39 25.83 0.57
CA ASP A 230 0.30 24.55 0.62
C ASP A 230 0.37 23.94 -0.78
N HIS A 231 1.58 23.63 -1.24
CA HIS A 231 1.83 22.95 -2.51
C HIS A 231 1.95 21.44 -2.26
N ALA A 232 1.01 20.65 -2.77
CA ALA A 232 1.18 19.20 -2.83
C ALA A 232 2.06 18.82 -4.04
N ALA A 233 3.25 18.31 -3.75
CA ALA A 233 4.22 17.68 -4.67
C ALA A 233 4.96 18.59 -5.66
N ARG A 234 6.23 18.89 -5.35
CA ARG A 234 7.25 19.15 -6.38
C ARG A 234 7.69 17.82 -6.98
N THR A 235 7.22 17.48 -8.18
CA THR A 235 7.96 16.55 -9.05
C THR A 235 9.29 17.19 -9.45
N PRO A 236 10.44 16.48 -9.40
CA PRO A 236 11.67 17.01 -9.95
C PRO A 236 11.52 17.13 -11.47
N SER A 237 11.56 18.36 -11.98
CA SER A 237 11.70 18.64 -13.40
C SER A 237 13.06 18.11 -13.86
N SER A 238 13.05 17.22 -14.84
CA SER A 238 14.22 16.85 -15.63
C SER A 238 14.80 18.10 -16.29
N THR A 239 16.01 18.48 -15.92
CA THR A 239 16.85 19.38 -16.71
C THR A 239 17.40 18.63 -17.93
N SER A 240 17.43 19.39 -19.02
CA SER A 240 17.78 19.07 -20.40
C SER A 240 19.16 18.42 -20.60
#